data_AF-A0A4Y2HEV2-F1
#
_entry.id   AF-A0A4Y2HEV2-F1
#
_cell.length_a   1.000
_cell.length_b   1.000
_cell.length_c   1.000
_cell.angle_alpha   90.00
_cell.angle_beta   90.00
_cell.angle_gamma   90.00
#
_symmetry.space_group_name_H-M   'P 1'
#
loop_
_entity.id
_entity.type
_entity.pdbx_description
1 polymer ?
#
loop_
_entity_poly.entity_id
_entity_poly.type
_entity_poly.pdbx_seq_one_letter_code
_entity_poly.pdbx_strand_id
1 'polypeptide(L)'
;MTPRLLHRPSFLNLVADEVLRQDWSQGVHLQAFADDFVFLANAGTKQGVKNLANKALQTFKTWTDKPKFEISLEKTNYLHINTNRSGPIWYSGIKWGQHNIKRASVIKYLRVLIDDRLNFAAHFSAIKTNSLIVHQGLKKVA
;
A
#
# COMPACT_ATOMS: atom_id res chain seq x y z
N MET A 1 -3.20 38.00 -10.19
CA MET A 1 -3.35 36.74 -10.95
C MET A 1 -3.29 35.59 -9.97
N THR A 2 -4.44 35.00 -9.65
CA THR A 2 -4.54 33.79 -8.84
C THR A 2 -4.04 32.61 -9.68
N PRO A 3 -3.07 31.79 -9.21
CA PRO A 3 -2.68 30.62 -9.96
C PRO A 3 -3.89 29.68 -10.01
N ARG A 4 -4.37 29.39 -11.23
CA ARG A 4 -5.38 28.35 -11.45
C ARG A 4 -4.84 27.07 -10.83
N LEU A 5 -5.52 26.59 -9.79
CA LEU A 5 -5.28 25.31 -9.17
C LEU A 5 -5.41 24.23 -10.26
N LEU A 6 -4.28 23.80 -10.82
CA LEU A 6 -4.21 22.51 -11.50
C LEU A 6 -4.75 21.49 -10.49
N HIS A 7 -5.80 20.76 -10.86
CA HIS A 7 -6.41 19.76 -10.01
C HIS A 7 -5.31 18.85 -9.42
N ARG A 8 -5.23 18.80 -8.09
CA ARG A 8 -4.17 18.08 -7.33
C ARG A 8 -3.85 16.66 -7.86
N PRO A 9 -4.82 15.84 -8.33
CA PRO A 9 -4.54 14.53 -8.91
C PRO A 9 -3.70 14.58 -10.20
N SER A 10 -3.96 15.55 -11.08
CA SER A 10 -3.23 15.68 -12.35
C SER A 10 -1.77 16.10 -12.13
N PHE A 11 -1.53 16.95 -11.14
CA PHE A 11 -0.18 17.34 -10.74
C PHE A 11 0.58 16.16 -10.11
N LEU A 12 -0.06 15.41 -9.21
CA LEU A 12 0.54 14.21 -8.63
C LEU A 12 0.89 13.17 -9.69
N ASN A 13 0.02 12.93 -10.67
CA ASN A 13 0.32 12.00 -11.77
C ASN A 13 1.54 12.46 -12.59
N LEU A 14 1.69 13.76 -12.85
CA LEU A 14 2.84 14.28 -13.58
C LEU A 14 4.14 14.12 -12.79
N VAL A 15 4.14 14.44 -11.50
CA VAL A 15 5.35 14.35 -10.67
C VAL A 15 5.69 12.89 -10.36
N ALA A 16 4.67 12.04 -10.16
CA ALA A 16 4.84 10.61 -9.92
C ALA A 16 5.42 9.85 -11.13
N ASP A 17 5.27 10.37 -12.36
CA ASP A 17 5.85 9.74 -13.55
C ASP A 17 7.38 9.55 -13.43
N GLU A 18 8.10 10.48 -12.78
CA GLU A 18 9.55 10.34 -12.50
C GLU A 18 9.85 9.07 -11.70
N VAL A 19 9.11 8.83 -10.62
CA VAL A 19 9.38 7.70 -9.72
C VAL A 19 8.78 6.39 -10.24
N LEU A 20 7.72 6.46 -11.04
CA LEU A 20 7.15 5.30 -11.72
C LEU A 20 8.06 4.77 -12.82
N ARG A 21 8.81 5.64 -13.50
CA ARG A 21 9.79 5.26 -14.54
C ARG A 21 11.17 4.92 -14.00
N GLN A 22 11.37 5.02 -12.69
CA GLN A 22 12.63 4.65 -12.07
C GLN A 22 12.95 3.18 -12.33
N ASP A 23 14.23 2.89 -12.60
CA ASP A 23 14.69 1.51 -12.72
C ASP A 23 14.74 0.85 -11.34
N TRP A 24 13.67 0.12 -11.03
CA TRP A 24 13.55 -0.64 -9.79
C TRP A 24 14.34 -1.94 -9.88
N SER A 25 15.00 -2.33 -8.80
CA SER A 25 15.74 -3.60 -8.74
C SER A 25 14.82 -4.78 -9.08
N GLN A 26 15.35 -5.81 -9.75
CA GLN A 26 14.58 -7.01 -10.08
C GLN A 26 13.86 -7.56 -8.84
N GLY A 27 12.57 -7.86 -9.01
CA GLY A 27 11.70 -8.29 -7.91
C GLY A 27 11.03 -7.14 -7.16
N VAL A 28 11.27 -5.88 -7.53
CA VAL A 28 10.52 -4.72 -7.03
C VAL A 28 9.63 -4.16 -8.13
N HIS A 29 8.37 -3.89 -7.81
CA HIS A 29 7.43 -3.18 -8.67
C HIS A 29 6.74 -2.08 -7.87
N LEU A 30 6.64 -0.89 -8.47
CA LEU A 30 5.90 0.25 -7.93
C LEU A 30 4.67 0.50 -8.79
N GLN A 31 3.51 0.58 -8.13
CA GLN A 31 2.25 1.03 -8.72
C GLN A 31 1.77 2.28 -7.98
N ALA A 32 1.24 3.25 -8.71
CA ALA A 32 0.52 4.38 -8.13
C ALA A 32 -0.92 4.43 -8.65
N PHE A 33 -1.84 4.89 -7.82
CA PHE A 33 -3.20 5.26 -8.23
C PHE A 33 -3.69 6.43 -7.38
N ALA A 34 -4.07 7.53 -8.05
CA ALA A 34 -4.37 8.80 -7.38
C ALA A 34 -3.23 9.23 -6.44
N ASP A 35 -3.49 9.28 -5.14
CA ASP A 35 -2.54 9.63 -4.08
C ASP A 35 -1.91 8.42 -3.37
N ASP A 36 -2.31 7.19 -3.74
CA ASP A 36 -1.82 5.95 -3.13
C ASP A 36 -0.67 5.31 -3.94
N PHE A 37 0.40 4.90 -3.26
CA PHE A 37 1.51 4.14 -3.82
C PHE A 37 1.61 2.75 -3.19
N VAL A 38 1.91 1.74 -4.02
CA VAL A 38 2.08 0.34 -3.59
C VAL A 38 3.38 -0.20 -4.15
N PHE A 39 4.22 -0.72 -3.26
CA PHE A 39 5.40 -1.50 -3.61
C PHE A 39 5.12 -3.00 -3.45
N LEU A 40 5.46 -3.77 -4.47
CA LEU A 40 5.58 -5.22 -4.41
C LEU A 40 7.06 -5.59 -4.43
N ALA A 41 7.55 -6.24 -3.38
CA ALA A 41 8.92 -6.74 -3.30
C ALA A 41 8.92 -8.26 -3.15
N ASN A 42 9.60 -8.96 -4.06
CA ASN A 42 9.65 -10.41 -4.14
C ASN A 42 11.10 -10.90 -4.20
N ALA A 43 11.43 -11.89 -3.37
CA ALA A 43 12.71 -12.59 -3.38
C ALA A 43 12.54 -13.99 -2.80
N GLY A 44 13.48 -14.89 -3.10
CA GLY A 44 13.46 -16.27 -2.60
C GLY A 44 13.69 -16.44 -1.09
N THR A 45 14.09 -15.37 -0.38
CA THR A 45 14.34 -15.41 1.07
C THR A 45 13.72 -14.22 1.79
N LYS A 46 13.36 -14.40 3.06
CA LYS A 46 12.83 -13.31 3.92
C LYS A 46 13.80 -12.12 4.00
N GLN A 47 15.09 -12.40 4.12
CA GLN A 47 16.12 -11.36 4.15
C GLN A 47 16.23 -10.64 2.80
N GLY A 48 16.10 -11.37 1.68
CA GLY A 48 16.04 -10.80 0.34
C GLY A 48 14.87 -9.82 0.18
N VAL A 49 13.66 -10.22 0.60
CA VAL A 49 12.47 -9.35 0.55
C VAL A 49 12.68 -8.11 1.41
N LYS A 50 13.18 -8.26 2.64
CA LYS A 50 13.50 -7.14 3.53
C LYS A 50 14.49 -6.17 2.89
N ASN A 51 15.57 -6.68 2.30
CA ASN A 51 16.60 -5.85 1.68
C ASN A 51 16.05 -5.10 0.46
N LEU A 52 15.32 -5.80 -0.42
CA LEU A 52 14.69 -5.18 -1.59
C LEU A 52 13.68 -4.10 -1.20
N ALA A 53 12.77 -4.41 -0.27
CA ALA A 53 11.75 -3.47 0.18
C ALA A 53 12.38 -2.23 0.84
N ASN A 54 13.35 -2.38 1.73
CA ASN A 54 14.00 -1.24 2.37
C ASN A 54 14.81 -0.40 1.40
N LYS A 55 15.51 -1.03 0.44
CA LYS A 55 16.23 -0.31 -0.61
C LYS A 55 15.26 0.50 -1.47
N ALA A 56 14.15 -0.12 -1.89
CA ALA A 56 13.11 0.55 -2.65
C ALA A 56 12.48 1.74 -1.89
N LEU A 57 12.14 1.54 -0.61
CA LEU A 57 11.61 2.60 0.25
C LEU A 57 12.61 3.72 0.52
N GLN A 58 13.91 3.41 0.64
CA GLN A 58 14.95 4.43 0.79
C GLN A 58 15.04 5.30 -0.47
N THR A 59 15.05 4.67 -1.64
CA THR A 59 15.03 5.35 -2.93
C THR A 59 13.77 6.20 -3.09
N PHE A 60 12.59 5.65 -2.77
CA PHE A 60 11.32 6.37 -2.79
C PHE A 60 11.34 7.57 -1.84
N LYS A 61 11.92 7.42 -0.64
CA LYS A 61 12.06 8.51 0.32
C LYS A 61 12.92 9.65 -0.24
N THR A 62 14.07 9.33 -0.85
CA THR A 62 14.91 10.35 -1.49
C THR A 62 14.15 11.12 -2.56
N TRP A 63 13.30 10.43 -3.34
CA TRP A 63 12.42 11.09 -4.30
C TRP A 63 11.37 11.97 -3.60
N THR A 64 10.67 11.50 -2.56
CA THR A 64 9.66 12.30 -1.83
C THR A 64 10.27 13.53 -1.14
N ASP A 65 11.52 13.44 -0.71
CA ASP A 65 12.23 14.54 -0.05
C ASP A 65 12.52 15.72 -1.01
N LYS A 66 12.66 15.49 -2.33
CA LYS A 66 12.94 16.53 -3.34
C LYS A 66 11.80 17.57 -3.45
N PRO A 67 10.55 17.19 -3.78
CA PRO A 67 9.41 18.10 -3.83
C PRO A 67 8.77 18.34 -2.44
N LYS A 68 9.32 17.75 -1.36
CA LYS A 68 8.74 17.73 0.00
C LYS A 68 7.33 17.13 0.06
N PHE A 69 7.12 16.00 -0.61
CA PHE A 69 5.89 15.23 -0.38
C PHE A 69 5.93 14.59 1.01
N GLU A 70 4.85 14.76 1.77
CA GLU A 70 4.70 14.12 3.07
C GLU A 70 3.96 12.79 2.93
N ILE A 71 4.61 11.71 3.35
CA ILE A 71 4.00 10.39 3.45
C ILE A 71 3.38 10.23 4.83
N SER A 72 2.09 9.86 4.87
CA SER A 72 1.38 9.55 6.10
C SER A 72 1.85 8.20 6.67
N LEU A 73 2.80 8.26 7.60
CA LEU A 73 3.37 7.06 8.23
C LEU A 73 2.34 6.27 9.04
N GLU A 74 1.32 6.93 9.58
CA GLU A 74 0.23 6.27 10.32
C GLU A 74 -0.64 5.37 9.42
N LYS A 75 -0.78 5.74 8.14
CA LYS A 75 -1.57 5.01 7.14
C LYS A 75 -0.72 4.00 6.36
N THR A 76 0.59 4.17 6.36
CA THR A 76 1.53 3.30 5.68
C THR A 76 1.66 1.98 6.44
N ASN A 77 1.33 0.88 5.76
CA ASN A 77 1.45 -0.47 6.30
C ASN A 77 2.03 -1.39 5.24
N TYR A 78 2.58 -2.53 5.67
CA TYR A 78 2.95 -3.59 4.74
C TYR A 78 2.18 -4.88 5.03
N LEU A 79 1.92 -5.63 3.96
CA LEU A 79 1.35 -6.96 4.00
C LEU A 79 2.45 -7.96 3.61
N HIS A 80 2.75 -8.91 4.49
CA HIS A 80 3.65 -10.02 4.16
C HIS A 80 2.83 -11.18 3.60
N ILE A 81 3.17 -11.60 2.38
CA ILE A 81 2.54 -12.71 1.66
C ILE A 81 3.56 -13.84 1.57
N ASN A 82 3.16 -15.04 1.96
CA ASN A 82 3.98 -16.25 1.84
C ASN A 82 3.39 -17.17 0.77
N THR A 83 4.24 -17.74 -0.09
CA THR A 83 3.84 -18.77 -1.04
C THR A 83 3.37 -20.03 -0.31
N ASN A 84 4.00 -20.38 0.81
CA ASN A 84 3.46 -21.35 1.75
C ASN A 84 2.49 -20.66 2.72
N ARG A 85 1.19 -20.81 2.47
CA ARG A 85 0.11 -20.17 3.26
C ARG A 85 0.07 -20.62 4.73
N SER A 86 0.68 -21.76 5.06
CA SER A 86 0.81 -22.26 6.43
C SER A 86 2.15 -21.90 7.08
N GLY A 87 3.03 -21.20 6.36
CA GLY A 87 4.35 -20.83 6.85
C GLY A 87 4.31 -19.69 7.88
N PRO A 88 5.37 -19.54 8.70
CA PRO A 88 5.41 -18.53 9.75
C PRO A 88 5.41 -17.11 9.19
N ILE A 89 4.53 -16.28 9.76
CA ILE A 89 4.44 -14.85 9.47
C ILE A 89 5.71 -14.15 9.97
N TRP A 90 6.20 -13.20 9.18
CA TRP A 90 7.38 -12.41 9.50
C TRP A 90 6.96 -10.95 9.73
N TYR A 91 7.58 -10.32 10.74
CA TYR A 91 7.08 -9.06 11.32
C TYR A 91 8.10 -7.91 11.38
N SER A 92 9.36 -8.08 10.93
CA SER A 92 10.41 -7.17 11.40
C SER A 92 11.29 -6.53 10.33
N GLY A 93 11.34 -5.21 10.36
CA GLY A 93 12.45 -4.44 9.80
C GLY A 93 12.22 -3.93 8.39
N ILE A 94 10.96 -3.69 8.01
CA ILE A 94 10.60 -2.77 6.94
C ILE A 94 10.55 -1.36 7.52
N LYS A 95 11.31 -0.43 6.95
CA LYS A 95 11.50 0.91 7.50
C LYS A 95 11.28 2.00 6.45
N TRP A 96 10.70 3.11 6.91
CA TRP A 96 10.69 4.40 6.23
C TRP A 96 11.67 5.35 6.92
N GLY A 97 12.87 5.48 6.36
CA GLY A 97 13.98 6.15 7.06
C GLY A 97 14.27 5.46 8.39
N GLN A 98 14.07 6.18 9.50
CA GLN A 98 14.26 5.62 10.85
C GLN A 98 13.00 4.98 11.44
N HIS A 99 11.83 5.16 10.81
CA HIS A 99 10.54 4.68 11.33
C HIS A 99 10.25 3.26 10.86
N ASN A 100 9.78 2.40 11.76
CA ASN A 100 9.29 1.08 11.38
C ASN A 100 7.89 1.20 10.76
N ILE A 101 7.70 0.61 9.57
CA ILE A 101 6.37 0.47 8.99
C ILE A 101 5.67 -0.70 9.67
N LYS A 102 4.41 -0.51 10.05
CA LYS A 102 3.62 -1.55 10.73
C LYS A 102 3.22 -2.64 9.75
N ARG A 103 3.24 -3.88 10.24
CA ARG A 103 2.67 -5.02 9.54
C ARG A 103 1.16 -5.05 9.77
N ALA A 104 0.39 -5.23 8.71
CA ALA A 104 -1.05 -5.50 8.80
C ALA A 104 -1.37 -6.93 8.32
N SER A 105 -2.39 -7.56 8.89
CA SER A 105 -2.97 -8.82 8.36
C SER A 105 -3.94 -8.58 7.22
N VAL A 106 -4.50 -7.38 7.15
CA VAL A 106 -5.39 -6.93 6.08
C VAL A 106 -5.03 -5.49 5.74
N ILE A 107 -4.84 -5.19 4.46
CA ILE A 107 -4.66 -3.83 3.95
C ILE A 107 -5.83 -3.45 3.06
N LYS A 108 -6.14 -2.15 2.99
CA LYS A 108 -7.15 -1.61 2.07
C LYS A 108 -6.43 -0.93 0.92
N TYR A 109 -6.70 -1.37 -0.31
CA TYR A 109 -6.21 -0.74 -1.53
C TYR A 109 -7.35 -0.63 -2.53
N LEU A 110 -7.62 0.56 -3.06
CA LEU A 110 -8.73 0.82 -4.01
C LEU A 110 -10.09 0.30 -3.51
N ARG A 111 -10.35 0.45 -2.20
CA ARG A 111 -11.55 -0.06 -1.49
C ARG A 111 -11.65 -1.59 -1.40
N VAL A 112 -10.69 -2.34 -1.92
CA VAL A 112 -10.59 -3.78 -1.74
C VAL A 112 -9.79 -4.08 -0.47
N LEU A 113 -10.27 -5.03 0.33
CA LEU A 113 -9.52 -5.54 1.48
C LEU A 113 -8.71 -6.75 1.04
N ILE A 114 -7.40 -6.66 1.20
CA ILE A 114 -6.45 -7.72 0.83
C ILE A 114 -5.89 -8.30 2.12
N ASP A 115 -6.23 -9.55 2.41
CA ASP A 115 -5.68 -10.30 3.54
C ASP A 115 -4.36 -11.00 3.19
N ASP A 116 -3.58 -11.30 4.23
CA ASP A 116 -2.25 -11.94 4.15
C ASP A 116 -2.26 -13.36 3.56
N ARG A 117 -3.44 -13.99 3.47
CA ARG A 117 -3.66 -15.29 2.83
C ARG A 117 -4.06 -15.18 1.37
N LEU A 118 -4.29 -13.97 0.87
CA LEU A 118 -4.78 -13.67 -0.48
C LEU A 118 -6.06 -14.46 -0.85
N ASN A 119 -6.96 -14.66 0.12
CA ASN A 119 -8.24 -15.33 -0.13
C ASN A 119 -9.44 -14.36 -0.10
N PHE A 120 -9.19 -13.08 0.16
CA PHE A 120 -10.18 -12.00 0.21
C PHE A 120 -11.31 -12.25 1.23
N ALA A 121 -11.11 -13.13 2.21
CA ALA A 121 -12.12 -13.45 3.21
C ALA A 121 -12.52 -12.21 4.02
N ALA A 122 -11.56 -11.33 4.32
CA ALA A 122 -11.84 -10.07 5.00
C ALA A 122 -12.76 -9.17 4.16
N HIS A 123 -12.56 -9.13 2.85
CA HIS A 123 -13.38 -8.35 1.92
C HIS A 123 -14.80 -8.90 1.82
N PHE A 124 -14.95 -10.20 1.60
CA PHE A 124 -16.27 -10.84 1.54
C PHE A 124 -17.05 -10.68 2.84
N SER A 125 -16.38 -10.80 3.99
CA SER A 125 -16.99 -10.58 5.30
C SER A 125 -17.48 -9.13 5.47
N ALA A 126 -16.69 -8.16 5.03
CA ALA A 126 -17.07 -6.74 5.07
C ALA A 126 -18.28 -6.46 4.17
N ILE A 127 -18.31 -7.00 2.94
CA ILE A 127 -19.46 -6.86 2.04
C ILE A 127 -20.72 -7.48 2.65
N LYS A 128 -20.62 -8.70 3.19
CA LYS A 128 -21.74 -9.39 3.83
C LYS A 128 -22.32 -8.58 4.98
N THR A 129 -21.45 -8.08 5.86
CA THR A 129 -21.85 -7.25 7.00
C THR A 129 -22.55 -5.97 6.56
N ASN A 130 -21.98 -5.26 5.59
CA ASN A 130 -22.59 -4.03 5.06
C ASN A 130 -23.97 -4.30 4.45
N SER A 131 -24.11 -5.39 3.68
CA SER A 131 -25.39 -5.80 3.10
C SER A 131 -26.44 -6.13 4.16
N LEU A 132 -26.05 -6.79 5.27
CA LEU A 132 -26.97 -7.10 6.37
C LEU A 132 -27.45 -5.83 7.09
N ILE A 133 -26.55 -4.87 7.32
CA ILE A 133 -26.89 -3.58 7.95
C ILE A 133 -27.91 -2.83 7.08
N VAL A 134 -27.67 -2.75 5.76
CA VAL A 134 -28.61 -2.10 4.83
C VAL A 134 -29.96 -2.79 4.85
N HIS A 135 -29.99 -4.13 4.80
CA HIS A 135 -31.24 -4.91 4.84
C HIS A 135 -32.03 -4.69 6.13
N GLN A 136 -31.37 -4.70 7.29
CA GLN A 136 -32.00 -4.43 8.58
C GLN A 136 -32.50 -2.99 8.68
N GLY A 137 -31.78 -2.02 8.10
CA GLY A 137 -32.24 -0.64 8.00
C GLY A 137 -33.52 -0.51 7.18
N LEU A 138 -33.58 -1.13 6.00
CA LEU A 138 -34.76 -1.12 5.15
C LEU A 138 -35.99 -1.75 5.82
N LYS A 139 -35.81 -2.88 6.53
CA LYS A 139 -36.87 -3.53 7.31
C LYS A 139 -37.46 -2.68 8.44
N LYS A 140 -36.76 -1.64 8.90
CA LYS A 140 -37.24 -0.75 9.96
C LYS A 140 -38.04 0.45 9.43
N VAL A 141 -37.94 0.71 8.12
CA VAL A 141 -38.57 1.87 7.47
C VAL A 141 -39.79 1.46 6.63
N ALA A 142 -39.88 0.18 6.27
CA ALA A 142 -41.10 -0.45 5.74
C ALA A 142 -42.01 -0.89 6.90
#